data_AF-A0A536LP61-F1
#
_entry.id   AF-A0A536LP61-F1
#
_cell.length_a   1.000
_cell.length_b   1.000
_cell.length_c   1.000
_cell.angle_alpha   90.00
_cell.angle_beta   90.00
_cell.angle_gamma   90.00
#
_symmetry.space_group_name_H-M   'P 1'
#
loop_
_entity.id
_entity.type
_entity.pdbx_description
1 polymer ?
#
loop_
_entity_poly.entity_id
_entity_poly.type
_entity_poly.pdbx_seq_one_letter_code
_entity_poly.pdbx_strand_id
1 'polypeptide(L)' 'MTEERVAEEIVCDPDPHRHVETIREFREASFDQVYIQQVGPDQEGFFRFYEREVLPAMRAGARVRTAEPQRT' A
#
# COMPACT_ATOMS: atom_id res chain seq x y z
N MET A 1 0.55 -7.98 18.25
CA MET A 1 1.35 -7.93 17.01
C MET A 1 2.78 -8.17 17.43
N THR A 2 3.43 -9.20 16.88
CA THR A 2 4.86 -9.49 17.13
C THR A 2 5.69 -8.84 16.02
N GLU A 3 6.90 -8.42 16.36
CA GLU A 3 7.83 -7.75 15.43
C GLU A 3 8.11 -8.60 14.18
N GLU A 4 8.06 -9.93 14.29
CA GLU A 4 8.19 -10.85 13.14
C GLU A 4 7.11 -10.66 12.07
N ARG A 5 5.86 -10.30 12.41
CA ARG A 5 4.84 -10.01 11.38
C ARG A 5 5.14 -8.76 10.57
N VAL A 6 5.83 -7.79 11.17
CA VAL A 6 6.13 -6.50 10.51
C VAL A 6 7.33 -6.61 9.57
N ALA A 7 8.26 -7.53 9.84
CA ALA A 7 9.47 -7.70 9.07
C ALA A 7 9.29 -8.50 7.76
N GLU A 8 8.33 -9.43 7.70
CA GLU A 8 8.05 -10.24 6.49
C GLU A 8 7.22 -9.48 5.44
N GLU A 9 6.60 -8.35 5.78
CA GLU A 9 5.67 -7.58 4.92
C GLU A 9 6.30 -6.38 4.20
N ILE A 10 7.62 -6.32 4.09
CA ILE A 10 8.29 -5.23 3.36
C ILE A 10 8.30 -5.57 1.87
N VAL A 11 7.32 -5.07 1.12
CA VAL A 11 7.29 -5.15 -0.34
C VAL A 11 8.33 -4.18 -0.93
N CYS A 12 9.53 -4.70 -1.21
CA CYS A 12 10.61 -3.99 -1.92
C CYS A 12 10.62 -4.28 -3.44
N ASP A 13 9.58 -4.92 -3.96
CA ASP A 13 9.54 -5.41 -5.34
C ASP A 13 9.01 -4.33 -6.30
N PRO A 14 9.62 -4.09 -7.47
CA PRO A 14 9.08 -3.17 -8.48
C PRO A 14 7.85 -3.70 -9.22
N ASP A 15 7.42 -4.95 -9.01
CA ASP A 15 6.25 -5.54 -9.63
C ASP A 15 4.93 -5.01 -9.03
N PRO A 16 4.10 -4.29 -9.80
CA PRO A 16 2.82 -3.79 -9.31
C PRO A 16 1.85 -4.89 -8.89
N HIS A 17 1.95 -6.11 -9.43
CA HIS A 17 1.10 -7.23 -9.03
C HIS A 17 1.37 -7.64 -7.58
N ARG A 18 2.64 -7.70 -7.17
CA ARG A 18 3.02 -8.00 -5.79
C ARG A 18 2.42 -7.00 -4.81
N HIS A 19 2.47 -5.71 -5.12
CA HIS A 19 1.82 -4.69 -4.31
C HIS A 19 0.31 -4.92 -4.18
N VAL A 20 -0.38 -5.22 -5.29
CA VAL A 20 -1.83 -5.44 -5.27
C VAL A 20 -2.20 -6.68 -4.48
N GLU A 21 -1.45 -7.78 -4.63
CA GLU A 21 -1.68 -9.03 -3.90
C GLU A 21 -1.51 -8.83 -2.40
N THR A 22 -0.40 -8.23 -1.96
CA THR A 22 -0.18 -7.97 -0.53
C THR A 22 -1.26 -7.08 0.07
N ILE A 23 -1.69 -6.02 -0.62
CA ILE A 23 -2.77 -5.17 -0.11
C ILE A 23 -4.11 -5.94 -0.04
N ARG A 24 -4.35 -6.89 -0.95
CA ARG A 24 -5.54 -7.77 -0.89
C ARG A 24 -5.46 -8.74 0.29
N GLU A 25 -4.30 -9.31 0.57
CA GLU A 25 -4.09 -10.17 1.75
C GLU A 25 -4.42 -9.42 3.04
N PHE A 26 -3.98 -8.17 3.18
CA PHE A 26 -4.38 -7.32 4.32
C PHE A 26 -5.89 -7.10 4.39
N ARG A 27 -6.55 -6.87 3.25
CA ARG A 27 -8.01 -6.74 3.23
C ARG A 27 -8.71 -8.03 3.66
N GLU A 28 -8.23 -9.18 3.22
CA GLU A 28 -8.75 -10.50 3.62
C GLU A 28 -8.51 -10.77 5.11
N ALA A 29 -7.41 -10.27 5.66
CA ALA A 29 -7.13 -10.25 7.09
C ALA A 29 -7.95 -9.20 7.87
N SER A 30 -8.98 -8.58 7.26
CA SER A 30 -9.91 -7.63 7.86
C SER A 30 -9.29 -6.30 8.31
N PHE A 31 -8.18 -5.88 7.70
CA PHE A 31 -7.67 -4.52 7.88
C PHE A 31 -8.46 -3.53 7.01
N ASP A 32 -8.91 -2.43 7.61
CA ASP A 32 -9.62 -1.35 6.90
C ASP A 32 -8.69 -0.30 6.28
N GLN A 33 -7.44 -0.22 6.76
CA GLN A 33 -6.45 0.78 6.34
C GLN A 33 -5.08 0.13 6.16
N VAL A 34 -4.43 0.43 5.04
CA VAL A 34 -3.06 0.02 4.73
C VAL A 34 -2.22 1.28 4.51
N TYR A 35 -1.12 1.39 5.23
CA TYR A 35 -0.16 2.48 5.10
C TYR A 35 1.04 1.99 4.29
N ILE A 36 1.48 2.82 3.34
CA ILE A 36 2.58 2.49 2.44
C ILE A 36 3.64 3.57 2.61
N GLN A 37 4.80 3.15 3.10
CA GLN A 37 5.96 4.02 3.30
C GLN A 37 7.03 3.66 2.27
N GLN A 38 7.25 4.55 1.30
CA GLN A 38 8.39 4.41 0.40
C GLN A 38 9.63 5.06 1.06
N VAL A 39 10.73 4.30 1.10
CA VAL A 39 11.96 4.66 1.83
C VAL A 39 12.99 5.36 0.95
N GLY A 40 12.91 5.19 -0.38
CA GLY A 40 13.91 5.68 -1.32
C GLY A 40 13.84 7.17 -1.64
N PRO A 41 14.84 7.70 -2.35
CA PRO A 41 14.93 9.14 -2.65
C PRO A 41 13.95 9.61 -3.73
N ASP A 42 13.48 8.72 -4.61
CA ASP A 42 12.55 9.06 -5.71
C ASP A 42 11.08 8.94 -5.27
N GLN A 43 10.64 9.93 -4.49
CA GLN A 43 9.27 9.99 -3.99
C GLN A 43 8.26 10.26 -5.13
N GLU A 44 8.62 11.09 -6.11
CA GLU A 44 7.73 11.35 -7.25
C GLU A 44 7.54 10.12 -8.14
N GLY A 45 8.60 9.34 -8.37
CA GLY A 45 8.54 8.08 -9.10
C GLY A 45 7.60 7.09 -8.42
N PHE A 46 7.65 6.99 -7.09
CA PHE A 46 6.72 6.19 -6.31
C PHE A 46 5.26 6.59 -6.56
N PHE A 47 4.92 7.89 -6.45
CA PHE A 47 3.55 8.34 -6.68
C PHE A 47 3.09 8.08 -8.10
N ARG A 48 3.93 8.34 -9.12
CA ARG A 48 3.61 8.03 -10.52
C ARG A 48 3.37 6.54 -10.76
N PHE A 49 4.18 5.68 -10.15
CA PHE A 49 4.02 4.23 -10.22
C PHE A 49 2.70 3.78 -9.58
N TYR A 50 2.41 4.23 -8.35
CA TYR A 50 1.17 3.88 -7.66
C TYR A 50 -0.08 4.39 -8.39
N GLU A 51 -0.03 5.60 -8.94
CA GLU A 51 -1.14 6.18 -9.71
C GLU A 51 -1.45 5.35 -10.97
N ARG A 52 -0.42 4.89 -11.68
CA ARG A 52 -0.56 4.23 -12.99
C ARG A 52 -0.79 2.74 -12.89
N GLU A 53 -0.08 2.07 -11.99
CA GLU A 53 0.02 0.62 -12.00
C GLU A 53 -0.77 -0.04 -10.85
N VAL A 54 -0.74 0.56 -9.65
CA VAL A 54 -1.29 -0.08 -8.44
C VAL A 54 -2.74 0.33 -8.17
N LEU A 55 -3.01 1.63 -8.00
CA LEU A 55 -4.33 2.14 -7.61
C LEU A 55 -5.45 1.80 -8.61
N PRO A 56 -5.25 1.83 -9.94
CA PRO A 56 -6.29 1.46 -10.90
C PRO A 56 -6.77 0.02 -10.71
N ALA A 57 -5.87 -0.92 -10.40
CA ALA A 57 -6.19 -2.31 -10.12
C ALA A 57 -6.98 -2.52 -8.80
N MET A 58 -6.97 -1.52 -7.91
CA MET A 58 -7.68 -1.54 -6.63
C MET A 58 -9.03 -0.80 -6.66
N ARG A 59 -9.19 0.18 -7.56
CA ARG A 59 -10.36 1.09 -7.57
C ARG A 59 -11.64 0.49 -8.12
N ALA A 60 -11.65 -0.74 -8.60
CA ALA A 60 -12.85 -1.40 -9.14
C ALA A 60 -14.00 -1.64 -8.11
N GLY A 61 -13.95 -1.05 -6.91
CA GLY A 61 -15.04 -1.12 -5.94
C GLY A 61 -14.97 -0.21 -4.71
N ALA A 62 -14.14 0.85 -4.67
CA ALA A 62 -13.93 1.62 -3.43
C ALA A 62 -14.34 3.11 -3.54
N ARG A 63 -15.19 3.58 -2.62
CA ARG A 63 -15.49 4.99 -2.38
C ARG A 63 -14.38 5.56 -1.50
N VAL A 64 -13.60 6.53 -1.99
CA VAL A 64 -12.51 7.15 -1.21
C VAL A 64 -13.11 7.91 -0.02
N ARG A 65 -12.73 7.53 1.21
CA ARG A 65 -12.88 8.38 2.41
C ARG A 65 -11.56 9.10 2.63
N THR A 66 -11.59 10.42 2.76
CA THR A 66 -10.42 11.23 3.05
C THR A 66 -9.89 10.87 4.44
N ALA A 67 -8.61 10.51 4.53
CA ALA A 67 -7.95 10.27 5.81
C ALA A 67 -7.69 11.61 6.52
N GLU A 68 -7.92 11.66 7.83
CA GLU A 68 -7.55 12.80 8.66
C GLU A 68 -6.02 12.91 8.77
N PRO A 69 -5.45 14.12 8.77
CA PRO A 69 -4.00 14.31 8.83
C PRO A 69 -3.45 13.75 10.15
N GLN A 70 -2.45 12.87 10.05
CA GLN A 70 -1.74 12.33 11.21
C GLN A 70 -1.00 13.47 11.92
N ARG A 71 -1.36 13.68 13.19
CA ARG A 71 -0.73 14.68 14.07
C ARG A 71 0.51 14.02 14.69
N THR A 72 1.69 14.57 14.38
CA THR A 72 2.99 14.26 15.03
C THR A 72 2.97 14.53 16.53
#